data_AF-A0AA35T0R4-F1
#
_entry.id   AF-A0AA35T0R4-F1
#
_cell.length_a   1.000
_cell.length_b   1.000
_cell.length_c   1.000
_cell.angle_alpha   90.00
_cell.angle_beta   90.00
_cell.angle_gamma   90.00
#
_symmetry.space_group_name_H-M   'P 1'
#
loop_
_entity.id
_entity.type
_entity.pdbx_description
1 polymer ?
#
loop_
_entity_poly.entity_id
_entity_poly.type
_entity_poly.pdbx_seq_one_letter_code
_entity_poly.pdbx_strand_id
1 'polypeptide(L)'
;MATAHGNLGEHQFGATPHNWPLMGKLLPYWLDEKGNAQVTLIGNPVMWWVASVGIVVFLAVTAVHLLRRRREIFDLPHAEFHQWWTSGSVLLVGWLAHYLPYFLLSRVLFLHHYLPAVPFKLMLLAAVCEHFYAWLKRFPRTTLSPIHTLVSLSSSLRHLLPRLRPVPHWLPVLLASHS
;
A
#
# COMPACT_ATOMS: atom_id res chain seq x y z
N MET A 1 44.94 -29.25 -23.83
CA MET A 1 44.64 -28.65 -22.51
C MET A 1 43.20 -28.17 -22.56
N ALA A 2 42.26 -29.04 -22.19
CA ALA A 2 40.83 -28.79 -22.31
C ALA A 2 40.36 -27.93 -21.14
N THR A 3 39.83 -26.74 -21.42
CA THR A 3 39.18 -25.87 -20.43
C THR A 3 37.81 -26.45 -20.08
N ALA A 4 37.78 -27.28 -19.05
CA ALA A 4 36.54 -27.72 -18.40
C ALA A 4 35.95 -26.58 -17.55
N HIS A 5 35.52 -25.49 -18.17
CA HIS A 5 34.53 -24.58 -17.57
C HIS A 5 33.15 -25.09 -17.99
N GLY A 6 32.75 -26.21 -17.40
CA GLY A 6 31.42 -26.75 -17.56
C GLY A 6 30.39 -25.79 -16.94
N ASN A 7 29.37 -25.48 -17.74
CA ASN A 7 28.10 -24.79 -17.46
C ASN A 7 27.28 -25.36 -16.29
N LEU A 8 27.91 -25.70 -15.16
CA LEU A 8 27.24 -26.26 -13.98
C LEU A 8 26.79 -25.15 -13.00
N GLY A 9 27.46 -23.99 -13.00
CA GLY A 9 27.14 -22.85 -12.13
C GLY A 9 26.08 -21.88 -12.70
N GLU A 10 25.98 -21.74 -14.02
CA GLU A 10 25.08 -20.77 -14.66
C GLU A 10 23.59 -21.07 -14.42
N HIS A 11 23.23 -22.34 -14.26
CA HIS A 11 21.84 -22.77 -14.02
C HIS A 11 21.48 -22.87 -12.55
N GLN A 12 22.45 -23.01 -11.64
CA GLN A 12 22.17 -23.22 -10.22
C GLN A 12 21.78 -21.92 -9.50
N PHE A 13 22.33 -20.78 -9.93
CA PHE A 13 22.04 -19.47 -9.34
C PHE A 13 21.06 -18.61 -10.14
N GLY A 14 20.48 -19.10 -11.24
CA GLY A 14 19.43 -18.37 -11.96
C GLY A 14 18.12 -18.32 -11.16
N ALA A 15 17.47 -17.16 -11.10
CA ALA A 15 16.07 -17.03 -10.71
C ALA A 15 15.25 -16.85 -11.99
N THR A 16 14.39 -17.81 -12.28
CA THR A 16 13.44 -17.71 -13.38
C THR A 16 12.47 -16.54 -13.15
N PRO A 17 12.07 -15.80 -14.20
CA PRO A 17 11.18 -14.64 -14.07
C PRO A 17 9.88 -14.92 -13.29
N HIS A 18 9.33 -16.13 -13.39
CA HIS A 18 8.13 -16.55 -12.66
C HIS A 18 8.29 -16.55 -11.14
N ASN A 19 9.51 -16.72 -10.62
CA ASN A 19 9.78 -16.77 -9.19
C ASN A 19 9.93 -15.38 -8.56
N TRP A 20 10.15 -14.33 -9.36
CA TRP A 20 10.42 -12.99 -8.83
C TRP A 20 9.24 -12.35 -8.12
N PRO A 21 7.98 -12.41 -8.62
CA PRO A 21 6.86 -11.73 -7.95
C PRO A 21 6.57 -12.23 -6.53
N LEU A 22 6.98 -13.45 -6.19
CA LEU A 22 6.78 -14.05 -4.87
C LEU A 22 8.08 -14.28 -4.09
N MET A 23 9.24 -13.87 -4.63
CA MET A 23 10.57 -14.15 -4.06
C MET A 23 10.78 -15.66 -3.79
N GLY A 24 10.41 -16.53 -4.73
CA GLY A 24 10.45 -17.98 -4.55
C GLY A 24 11.86 -18.59 -4.40
N LYS A 25 12.91 -17.83 -4.71
CA LYS A 25 14.31 -18.27 -4.58
C LYS A 25 15.17 -17.12 -4.08
N LEU A 26 15.88 -17.35 -2.97
CA LEU A 26 16.91 -16.46 -2.44
C LEU A 26 18.22 -16.77 -3.16
N LEU A 27 18.89 -15.73 -3.66
CA LEU A 27 20.12 -15.89 -4.44
C LEU A 27 21.27 -15.22 -3.69
N PRO A 28 22.38 -15.94 -3.45
CA PRO A 28 23.59 -15.31 -2.98
C PRO A 28 24.10 -14.34 -4.06
N TYR A 29 24.31 -13.09 -3.67
CA TYR A 29 24.91 -12.05 -4.49
C TYR A 29 26.44 -12.16 -4.51
N TRP A 30 27.03 -12.53 -3.36
CA TRP A 30 28.45 -12.76 -3.19
C TRP A 30 28.68 -13.92 -2.24
N LEU A 31 29.67 -14.76 -2.55
CA LEU A 31 30.11 -15.91 -1.77
C LEU A 31 31.63 -15.81 -1.62
N ASP A 32 32.13 -16.03 -0.40
CA ASP A 32 33.56 -16.23 -0.18
C ASP A 32 33.97 -17.64 -0.64
N GLU A 33 35.03 -17.76 -1.43
CA GLU A 33 35.52 -19.05 -1.93
C GLU A 33 36.27 -19.84 -0.85
N LYS A 34 36.82 -19.15 0.17
CA LYS A 34 37.68 -19.76 1.20
C LYS A 34 37.05 -19.73 2.59
N GLY A 35 36.07 -18.87 2.82
CA GLY A 35 35.30 -18.77 4.06
C GLY A 35 33.81 -19.12 3.87
N ASN A 36 33.07 -19.20 4.99
CA ASN A 36 31.62 -19.44 4.98
C ASN A 36 30.78 -18.14 4.92
N ALA A 37 31.36 -17.04 4.44
CA ALA A 37 30.67 -15.76 4.35
C ALA A 37 29.87 -15.66 3.04
N GLN A 38 28.63 -15.17 3.13
CA GLN A 38 27.78 -14.92 1.96
C GLN A 38 26.92 -13.67 2.15
N VAL A 39 26.74 -12.90 1.07
CA VAL A 39 25.80 -11.77 1.01
C VAL A 39 24.66 -12.17 0.08
N THR A 40 23.43 -12.14 0.57
CA THR A 40 22.22 -12.52 -0.19
C THR A 40 21.40 -11.29 -0.51
N LEU A 41 20.93 -11.17 -1.75
CA LEU A 41 20.00 -10.11 -2.12
C LEU A 41 18.57 -10.54 -1.78
N ILE A 42 17.99 -9.91 -0.77
CA ILE A 42 16.62 -10.16 -0.32
C ILE A 42 15.87 -8.82 -0.20
N GLY A 43 14.71 -8.73 -0.86
CA GLY A 43 13.76 -7.63 -0.62
C GLY A 43 12.97 -7.82 0.67
N ASN A 44 12.23 -6.81 1.12
CA ASN A 44 11.31 -6.97 2.25
C ASN A 44 10.17 -7.92 1.86
N PRO A 45 10.07 -9.14 2.44
CA PRO A 45 9.10 -10.15 2.00
C PRO A 45 7.64 -9.71 2.18
N VAL A 46 7.36 -8.98 3.27
CA VAL A 46 6.01 -8.46 3.57
C VAL A 46 5.58 -7.48 2.48
N MET A 47 6.42 -6.48 2.19
CA MET A 47 6.12 -5.50 1.15
C MET A 47 6.00 -6.16 -0.22
N TRP A 48 6.83 -7.17 -0.50
CA TRP A 48 6.84 -7.85 -1.77
C TRP A 48 5.54 -8.63 -2.01
N TRP A 49 5.09 -9.40 -1.02
CA TRP A 49 3.88 -10.20 -1.12
C TRP A 49 2.62 -9.34 -1.12
N VAL A 50 2.52 -8.37 -0.20
CA VAL A 50 1.36 -7.47 -0.13
C VAL A 50 1.21 -6.69 -1.44
N ALA A 51 2.31 -6.24 -2.05
CA ALA A 51 2.24 -5.55 -3.32
C ALA A 51 1.88 -6.48 -4.50
N SER A 52 2.24 -7.77 -4.44
CA SER A 52 1.77 -8.76 -5.42
C SER A 52 0.27 -9.03 -5.27
N VAL A 53 -0.24 -9.11 -4.04
CA VAL A 53 -1.68 -9.14 -3.77
C VAL A 53 -2.35 -7.86 -4.30
N GLY A 54 -1.71 -6.70 -4.15
CA GLY A 54 -2.19 -5.43 -4.69
C GLY A 54 -2.48 -5.47 -6.19
N ILE A 55 -1.63 -6.12 -7.00
CA ILE A 55 -1.89 -6.34 -8.44
C ILE A 55 -3.18 -7.13 -8.64
N VAL A 56 -3.32 -8.27 -7.94
CA VAL A 56 -4.49 -9.15 -8.07
C VAL A 56 -5.77 -8.41 -7.67
N VAL A 57 -5.73 -7.66 -6.57
CA VAL A 57 -6.86 -6.87 -6.08
C VAL A 57 -7.22 -5.76 -7.06
N PHE A 58 -6.24 -5.04 -7.60
CA PHE A 58 -6.48 -4.03 -8.63
C PHE A 58 -7.21 -4.62 -9.85
N LEU A 59 -6.75 -5.75 -10.37
CA LEU A 59 -7.37 -6.43 -11.51
C LEU A 59 -8.78 -6.89 -11.19
N ALA A 60 -9.00 -7.52 -10.04
CA ALA A 60 -10.30 -8.01 -9.62
C ALA A 60 -11.32 -6.88 -9.43
N VAL A 61 -10.94 -5.82 -8.71
CA VAL A 61 -11.79 -4.65 -8.48
C VAL A 61 -12.11 -3.96 -9.80
N THR A 62 -11.12 -3.79 -10.69
CA THR A 62 -11.33 -3.19 -12.01
C THR A 62 -12.27 -4.03 -12.86
N ALA A 63 -12.11 -5.37 -12.87
CA ALA A 63 -13.00 -6.28 -13.59
C ALA A 63 -14.44 -6.16 -13.07
N VAL A 64 -14.66 -6.11 -11.76
CA VAL A 64 -15.99 -5.92 -11.16
C VAL A 64 -16.61 -4.59 -11.61
N HIS A 65 -15.86 -3.48 -11.55
CA HIS A 65 -16.36 -2.17 -12.01
C HIS A 65 -16.71 -2.17 -13.50
N LEU A 66 -15.87 -2.79 -14.34
CA LEU A 66 -16.15 -2.89 -15.77
C LEU A 66 -17.40 -3.73 -16.07
N LEU A 67 -17.56 -4.87 -15.38
CA LEU A 67 -18.75 -5.71 -15.51
C LEU A 67 -20.02 -5.02 -15.05
N ARG A 68 -19.98 -4.29 -13.93
CA ARG A 68 -21.13 -3.51 -13.42
C ARG A 68 -21.50 -2.36 -14.36
N ARG A 69 -20.51 -1.63 -14.89
CA ARG A 69 -20.74 -0.59 -15.90
C ARG A 69 -21.36 -1.12 -17.18
N ARG A 70 -21.00 -2.34 -17.63
CA ARG A 70 -21.67 -3.01 -18.76
C ARG A 70 -23.15 -3.35 -18.49
N ARG A 71 -23.55 -3.42 -17.22
CA ARG A 71 -24.94 -3.60 -16.78
C ARG A 71 -25.61 -2.27 -16.42
N GLU A 72 -25.00 -1.14 -16.80
CA GLU A 72 -25.46 0.22 -16.48
C GLU A 72 -25.54 0.54 -14.98
N ILE A 73 -24.76 -0.20 -14.17
CA ILE A 73 -24.61 0.04 -12.73
C ILE A 73 -23.32 0.84 -12.49
N PHE A 74 -23.47 2.04 -11.94
CA PHE A 74 -22.37 2.98 -11.72
C PHE A 74 -22.06 3.17 -10.23
N ASP A 75 -21.20 2.31 -9.65
CA ASP A 75 -20.83 2.38 -8.22
C ASP A 75 -19.97 3.62 -7.87
N LEU A 76 -19.27 4.16 -8.87
CA LEU A 76 -18.38 5.31 -8.76
C LEU A 76 -18.79 6.37 -9.79
N PRO A 77 -18.72 7.67 -9.43
CA PRO A 77 -18.78 8.75 -10.41
C PRO A 77 -17.74 8.54 -11.52
N HIS A 78 -18.05 9.01 -12.72
CA HIS A 78 -17.18 8.82 -13.90
C HIS A 78 -15.75 9.36 -13.67
N ALA A 79 -15.61 10.51 -13.03
CA ALA A 79 -14.30 11.10 -12.74
C ALA A 79 -13.44 10.21 -11.83
N GLU A 80 -14.02 9.68 -10.75
CA GLU A 80 -13.31 8.80 -9.81
C GLU A 80 -12.89 7.48 -10.45
N PHE A 81 -13.77 6.89 -11.28
CA PHE A 81 -13.42 5.69 -12.02
C PHE A 81 -12.34 5.94 -13.07
N HIS A 82 -12.40 7.08 -13.76
CA HIS A 82 -11.35 7.45 -14.71
C HIS A 82 -10.01 7.61 -13.99
N GLN A 83 -9.97 8.26 -12.83
CA GLN A 83 -8.75 8.38 -12.03
C GLN A 83 -8.23 7.01 -11.57
N TRP A 84 -9.11 6.13 -11.06
CA TRP A 84 -8.77 4.75 -10.68
C TRP A 84 -8.15 3.98 -11.85
N TRP A 85 -8.82 4.01 -13.02
CA TRP A 85 -8.38 3.31 -14.22
C TRP A 85 -7.06 3.87 -14.72
N THR A 86 -6.93 5.18 -14.90
CA THR A 86 -5.73 5.81 -15.47
C THR A 86 -4.52 5.61 -14.56
N SER A 87 -4.65 5.85 -13.25
CA SER A 87 -3.53 5.66 -12.31
C SER A 87 -3.10 4.19 -12.23
N GLY A 88 -4.05 3.27 -12.05
CA GLY A 88 -3.73 1.85 -11.93
C GLY A 88 -3.24 1.22 -13.24
N SER A 89 -3.79 1.62 -14.39
CA SER A 89 -3.35 1.10 -15.69
C SER A 89 -1.94 1.53 -16.05
N VAL A 90 -1.57 2.80 -15.83
CA VAL A 90 -0.20 3.28 -16.06
C VAL A 90 0.80 2.54 -15.18
N LEU A 91 0.47 2.30 -13.91
CA LEU A 91 1.34 1.58 -12.98
C LEU A 91 1.44 0.09 -13.33
N LEU A 92 0.34 -0.55 -13.72
CA LEU A 92 0.33 -1.94 -14.17
C LEU A 92 1.14 -2.11 -15.46
N VAL A 93 0.98 -1.22 -16.44
CA VAL A 93 1.76 -1.23 -17.67
C VAL A 93 3.23 -0.98 -17.37
N GLY A 94 3.56 -0.05 -16.47
CA GLY A 94 4.93 0.18 -16.02
C GLY A 94 5.55 -1.07 -15.39
N TRP A 95 4.81 -1.79 -14.56
CA TRP A 95 5.24 -3.08 -14.01
C TRP A 95 5.45 -4.13 -15.11
N LEU A 96 4.50 -4.29 -16.03
CA LEU A 96 4.60 -5.24 -17.14
C LEU A 96 5.76 -4.91 -18.08
N ALA A 97 5.97 -3.64 -18.40
CA ALA A 97 7.06 -3.20 -19.27
C ALA A 97 8.44 -3.52 -18.68
N HIS A 98 8.57 -3.51 -17.35
CA HIS A 98 9.79 -3.87 -16.64
C HIS A 98 9.80 -5.34 -16.17
N TYR A 99 8.83 -6.16 -16.55
CA TYR A 99 8.77 -7.56 -16.14
C TYR A 99 8.72 -8.53 -17.32
N LEU A 100 7.85 -8.24 -18.29
CA LEU A 100 7.59 -9.08 -19.45
C LEU A 100 8.80 -9.29 -20.37
N PRO A 101 9.68 -8.30 -20.64
CA PRO A 101 10.82 -8.51 -21.52
C PRO A 101 11.75 -9.64 -21.06
N TYR A 102 11.81 -9.89 -19.75
CA TYR A 102 12.67 -10.93 -19.17
C TYR A 102 12.20 -12.35 -19.47
N PHE A 103 10.96 -12.56 -19.90
CA PHE A 103 10.48 -13.87 -20.37
C PHE A 103 10.98 -14.21 -21.78
N LEU A 104 11.39 -13.19 -22.55
CA LEU A 104 11.87 -13.36 -23.92
C LEU A 104 13.40 -13.56 -23.99
N LEU A 105 14.09 -13.38 -22.85
CA LEU A 105 15.54 -13.46 -22.77
C LEU A 105 15.98 -14.87 -22.37
N SER A 106 16.87 -15.48 -23.16
CA SER A 106 17.39 -16.84 -22.95
C SER A 106 18.67 -16.92 -22.11
N ARG A 107 19.06 -15.84 -21.44
CA ARG A 107 20.27 -15.77 -20.61
C ARG A 107 19.99 -16.02 -19.14
N VAL A 108 21.04 -16.19 -18.33
CA VAL A 108 20.94 -16.26 -16.87
C VAL A 108 20.39 -14.91 -16.35
N LEU A 109 19.34 -14.99 -15.52
CA LEU A 109 18.69 -13.82 -14.93
C LEU A 109 18.69 -13.92 -13.41
N PHE A 110 18.74 -12.76 -12.78
CA PHE A 110 18.87 -12.59 -11.33
C PHE A 110 17.80 -11.64 -10.81
N LEU A 111 17.51 -11.70 -9.50
CA LEU A 111 16.48 -10.88 -8.85
C LEU A 111 16.66 -9.37 -9.07
N HIS A 112 17.90 -8.88 -9.22
CA HIS A 112 18.15 -7.46 -9.46
C HIS A 112 17.53 -6.94 -10.77
N HIS A 113 17.34 -7.79 -11.77
CA HIS A 113 16.66 -7.44 -13.01
C HIS A 113 15.19 -7.10 -12.78
N TYR A 114 14.58 -7.64 -11.73
CA TYR A 114 13.19 -7.36 -11.37
C TYR A 114 13.04 -6.09 -10.52
N LEU A 115 14.11 -5.58 -9.90
CA LEU A 115 14.04 -4.42 -9.02
C LEU A 115 13.43 -3.17 -9.69
N PRO A 116 13.69 -2.85 -10.98
CA PRO A 116 13.02 -1.75 -11.67
C PRO A 116 11.49 -1.89 -11.73
N ALA A 117 10.95 -3.11 -11.73
CA ALA A 117 9.50 -3.35 -11.71
C ALA A 117 8.88 -3.15 -10.32
N VAL A 118 9.66 -3.31 -9.24
CA VAL A 118 9.16 -3.29 -7.86
C VAL A 118 8.49 -1.96 -7.48
N PRO A 119 9.05 -0.77 -7.79
CA PRO A 119 8.42 0.52 -7.49
C PRO A 119 7.02 0.64 -8.09
N PHE A 120 6.81 0.22 -9.33
CA PHE A 120 5.49 0.27 -9.99
C PHE A 120 4.46 -0.57 -9.25
N LYS A 121 4.85 -1.78 -8.82
CA LYS A 121 4.00 -2.66 -8.02
C LYS A 121 3.67 -2.04 -6.64
N LEU A 122 4.63 -1.40 -5.99
CA LEU A 122 4.43 -0.72 -4.69
C LEU A 122 3.52 0.50 -4.82
N MET A 123 3.69 1.31 -5.86
CA MET A 123 2.82 2.44 -6.15
C MET A 123 1.40 1.98 -6.50
N LEU A 124 1.25 0.87 -7.22
CA LEU A 124 -0.05 0.28 -7.50
C LEU A 124 -0.75 -0.16 -6.21
N LEU A 125 -0.02 -0.78 -5.28
CA LEU A 125 -0.54 -1.10 -3.95
C LEU A 125 -1.01 0.16 -3.22
N ALA A 126 -0.24 1.26 -3.25
CA ALA A 126 -0.64 2.52 -2.63
C ALA A 126 -1.95 3.07 -3.24
N ALA A 127 -2.10 3.04 -4.56
CA ALA A 127 -3.32 3.45 -5.26
C ALA A 127 -4.53 2.56 -4.87
N VAL A 128 -4.32 1.25 -4.73
CA VAL A 128 -5.33 0.32 -4.22
C VAL A 128 -5.75 0.68 -2.79
N CYS A 129 -4.79 0.91 -1.90
CA CYS A 129 -5.07 1.32 -0.52
C CYS A 129 -5.84 2.64 -0.45
N GLU A 130 -5.46 3.63 -1.26
CA GLU A 130 -6.18 4.91 -1.36
C GLU A 130 -7.63 4.72 -1.79
N HIS A 131 -7.88 3.86 -2.79
CA HIS A 131 -9.22 3.54 -3.25
C HIS A 131 -10.07 2.89 -2.17
N PHE A 132 -9.53 1.88 -1.45
CA PHE A 132 -10.24 1.27 -0.32
C PHE A 132 -10.50 2.26 0.81
N TYR A 133 -9.54 3.13 1.10
CA TYR A 133 -9.70 4.16 2.11
C TYR A 133 -10.81 5.16 1.74
N ALA A 134 -10.86 5.60 0.48
CA ALA A 134 -11.93 6.44 -0.04
C ALA A 134 -13.29 5.72 0.02
N TRP A 135 -13.34 4.45 -0.37
CA TRP A 135 -14.54 3.62 -0.29
C TRP A 135 -15.04 3.46 1.15
N LEU A 136 -14.15 3.17 2.10
CA LEU A 136 -14.50 3.04 3.53
C LEU A 136 -15.10 4.33 4.11
N LYS A 137 -14.62 5.51 3.69
CA LYS A 137 -15.17 6.80 4.14
C LYS A 137 -16.60 7.06 3.66
N ARG A 138 -17.04 6.40 2.59
CA ARG A 138 -18.42 6.55 2.08
C ARG A 138 -19.44 5.92 3.02
N PHE A 139 -19.04 4.97 3.87
CA PHE A 139 -19.88 4.48 4.96
C PHE A 139 -19.76 5.43 6.15
N PRO A 140 -20.85 6.05 6.62
CA PRO A 140 -20.79 6.99 7.74
C PRO A 140 -20.25 6.27 8.99
N ARG A 141 -19.24 6.88 9.64
CA ARG A 141 -18.66 6.44 10.92
C ARG A 141 -19.60 6.56 12.13
N THR A 142 -20.91 6.63 11.91
CA THR A 142 -21.89 6.79 13.00
C THR A 142 -22.08 5.53 13.84
N THR A 143 -21.54 4.38 13.43
CA THR A 143 -21.68 3.11 14.18
C THR A 143 -20.45 2.72 15.02
N LEU A 144 -19.29 3.40 14.91
CA LEU A 144 -18.04 2.93 15.56
C LEU A 144 -17.17 4.04 16.18
N SER A 145 -17.75 4.94 16.97
CA SER A 145 -16.93 5.73 17.89
C SER A 145 -17.70 6.23 19.12
N PRO A 146 -17.66 5.51 20.26
CA PRO A 146 -18.01 6.10 21.55
C PRO A 146 -17.10 7.28 21.93
N ILE A 147 -15.90 7.38 21.35
CA ILE A 147 -14.88 8.39 21.66
C ILE A 147 -15.29 9.79 21.16
N HIS A 148 -15.72 9.91 19.91
CA HIS A 148 -16.23 11.16 19.33
C HIS A 148 -17.51 11.66 20.03
N THR A 149 -18.43 10.76 20.43
CA THR A 149 -19.60 11.16 21.22
C THR A 149 -19.21 11.62 22.62
N LEU A 150 -18.27 10.94 23.29
CA LEU A 150 -17.75 11.34 24.60
C LEU A 150 -16.99 12.68 24.56
N VAL A 151 -16.17 12.89 23.52
CA VAL A 151 -15.43 14.15 23.33
C VAL A 151 -16.41 15.30 23.05
N SER A 152 -17.43 15.08 22.22
CA SER A 152 -18.49 16.08 21.96
C SER A 152 -19.35 16.36 23.20
N LEU A 153 -19.63 15.37 24.03
CA LEU A 153 -20.36 15.57 25.29
C LEU A 153 -19.53 16.38 26.29
N SER A 154 -18.22 16.11 26.36
CA SER A 154 -17.30 16.79 27.27
C SER A 154 -17.09 18.28 26.92
N SER A 155 -17.10 18.63 25.62
CA SER A 155 -17.04 20.02 25.17
C SER A 155 -18.34 20.76 25.49
N SER A 156 -19.50 20.15 25.25
CA SER A 156 -20.80 20.75 25.60
C SER A 156 -20.97 20.96 27.11
N LEU A 157 -20.50 20.04 27.96
CA LEU A 157 -20.56 20.18 29.41
C LEU A 157 -19.68 21.34 29.93
N ARG A 158 -18.50 21.55 29.33
CA ARG A 158 -17.60 22.67 29.66
C ARG A 158 -18.21 24.06 29.36
N HIS A 159 -19.06 24.17 28.34
CA HIS A 159 -19.76 25.42 28.01
C HIS A 159 -21.04 25.64 28.84
N LEU A 160 -21.61 24.60 29.43
CA LEU A 160 -22.81 24.70 30.29
C LEU A 160 -22.50 24.94 31.77
N LEU A 161 -21.33 24.49 32.25
CA LEU A 161 -20.86 24.68 33.63
C LEU A 161 -20.83 26.14 34.14
N PRO A 162 -20.49 27.17 33.34
CA PRO A 162 -20.55 28.56 33.79
C PRO A 162 -21.98 29.10 33.97
N ARG A 163 -22.97 28.51 33.30
CA ARG A 163 -24.39 28.94 33.41
C ARG A 163 -25.09 28.42 34.66
N LEU A 164 -24.54 27.40 35.31
CA LEU A 164 -25.11 26.77 36.50
C LEU A 164 -24.43 27.18 37.80
N ARG A 165 -23.40 28.04 37.75
CA ARG A 165 -22.83 28.63 38.97
C ARG A 165 -23.70 29.81 39.39
N PRO A 166 -24.50 29.72 40.47
CA PRO A 166 -25.17 30.88 41.00
C PRO A 166 -24.10 31.90 41.40
N VAL A 167 -24.23 33.14 40.91
CA VAL A 167 -23.38 34.24 41.33
C VAL A 167 -23.57 34.39 42.84
N PRO A 168 -22.50 34.32 43.66
CA PRO A 168 -22.64 34.49 45.08
C PRO A 168 -23.17 35.90 45.38
N HIS A 169 -24.24 35.98 46.16
CA HIS A 169 -24.94 37.22 46.53
C HIS A 169 -24.04 38.30 47.18
N TRP A 170 -22.83 37.94 47.63
CA TRP A 170 -21.85 38.85 48.25
C TRP A 170 -20.89 39.52 47.25
N LEU A 171 -20.86 39.09 45.98
CA LEU A 171 -19.98 39.66 44.95
C LEU A 171 -20.17 41.19 44.71
N PRO A 172 -21.39 41.78 44.84
CA PRO A 172 -21.57 43.23 44.69
C PRO A 172 -21.04 44.07 45.86
N VAL A 173 -20.87 43.47 47.05
CA VAL A 173 -20.54 44.22 48.29
C VAL A 173 -19.08 44.66 48.32
N LEU A 174 -18.18 43.91 47.67
CA LEU A 174 -16.74 44.22 47.65
C LEU A 174 -16.34 45.30 46.61
N LEU A 175 -17.19 45.56 45.62
CA LEU A 175 -16.92 46.58 44.59
C LEU A 175 -17.41 47.98 45.01
N ALA A 176 -18.23 48.08 46.06
CA ALA A 176 -18.76 49.35 46.56
C ALA A 176 -17.93 49.98 47.69
N SER A 177 -16.92 49.29 48.23
CA SER A 177 -16.11 49.79 49.37
C SER A 177 -14.82 50.51 48.97
N HIS A 178 -14.61 50.77 47.68
CA HIS A 178 -13.38 51.40 47.14
C HIS A 178 -13.63 52.64 46.27
N SER A 179 -14.81 53.26 46.39
CA SER A 179 -15.11 54.57 45.80
C SER A 179 -15.30 55.63 46.87
#